data_AF-A0A7K5NRA9-F1
#
_entry.id   AF-A0A7K5NRA9-F1
#
_cell.length_a   1.000
_cell.length_b   1.000
_cell.length_c   1.000
_cell.angle_alpha   90.00
_cell.angle_beta   90.00
_cell.angle_gamma   90.00
#
_symmetry.space_group_name_H-M   'P 1'
#
loop_
_entity.id
_entity.type
_entity.pdbx_description
1 polymer ?
#
loop_
_entity_poly.entity_id
_entity_poly.type
_entity_poly.pdbx_seq_one_letter_code
_entity_poly.pdbx_strand_id
1 'polypeptide(L)'
;MSLPLWMKHVAEDKLQSFMEVFLVKQFEVKNHTTNPEICQCVLQGLIQAMKLPSPAQYCWSILCQAVEKVFELLPNEIQRGKLDTYVDVAKCISEMADSEIDRIVQISKNNIEKATFVKVYLISQGRLPLMNLNAVIDTVAGYHQKENILWMLLHSFYHTRIVSHENTGVLKRTDWLLDLMGYIRNLAYKSTPLQNVDLKEV
;
A
#
# COMPACT_ATOMS: atom_id res chain seq x y z
N MET A 1 1.75 20.73 -25.68
CA MET A 1 0.52 20.50 -24.88
C MET A 1 0.85 19.50 -23.79
N SER A 2 0.49 19.76 -22.53
CA SER A 2 0.76 18.83 -21.41
C SER A 2 -0.47 17.95 -21.11
N LEU A 3 -0.23 16.74 -20.59
CA LEU A 3 -1.28 15.78 -20.21
C LEU A 3 -2.34 16.38 -19.23
N PRO A 4 -1.97 17.18 -18.19
CA PRO A 4 -2.94 17.85 -17.33
C PRO A 4 -3.93 18.77 -18.06
N LEU A 5 -3.46 19.46 -19.11
CA LEU A 5 -4.30 20.36 -19.90
C LEU A 5 -5.30 19.56 -20.75
N TRP A 6 -4.90 18.41 -21.27
CA TRP A 6 -5.80 17.51 -22.01
C TRP A 6 -6.85 16.88 -21.12
N MET A 7 -6.49 16.43 -19.91
CA MET A 7 -7.42 15.79 -18.98
C MET A 7 -8.60 16.70 -18.60
N LYS A 8 -8.44 18.02 -18.61
CA LYS A 8 -9.55 18.97 -18.39
C LYS A 8 -10.66 18.89 -19.44
N HIS A 9 -10.34 18.37 -20.63
CA HIS A 9 -11.27 18.26 -21.75
C HIS A 9 -11.89 16.87 -21.87
N VAL A 10 -11.47 15.91 -21.04
CA VAL A 10 -12.08 14.57 -21.00
C VAL A 10 -13.36 14.66 -20.18
N ALA A 11 -14.49 14.29 -20.78
CA ALA A 11 -15.75 14.26 -20.06
C ALA A 11 -15.73 13.20 -18.95
N GLU A 12 -16.33 13.53 -17.81
CA GLU A 12 -16.34 12.69 -16.60
C GLU A 12 -16.90 11.29 -16.88
N ASP A 13 -18.01 11.20 -17.63
CA ASP A 13 -18.65 9.93 -18.01
C ASP A 13 -17.71 9.04 -18.84
N LYS A 14 -16.93 9.64 -19.73
CA LYS A 14 -15.96 8.91 -20.58
C LYS A 14 -14.77 8.44 -19.77
N LEU A 15 -14.27 9.26 -18.87
CA LEU A 15 -13.18 8.88 -17.98
C LEU A 15 -13.62 7.75 -17.05
N GLN A 16 -14.78 7.90 -16.39
CA GLN A 16 -15.34 6.87 -15.53
C GLN A 16 -15.55 5.56 -16.29
N SER A 17 -16.18 5.61 -17.47
CA SER A 17 -16.40 4.42 -18.29
C SER A 17 -15.10 3.73 -18.70
N PHE A 18 -14.07 4.49 -19.08
CA PHE A 18 -12.76 3.92 -19.39
C PHE A 18 -12.14 3.23 -18.17
N MET A 19 -12.18 3.89 -17.00
CA MET A 19 -11.58 3.37 -15.78
C MET A 19 -12.31 2.11 -15.28
N GLU A 20 -13.64 2.10 -15.29
CA GLU A 20 -14.43 0.97 -14.80
C GLU A 20 -14.46 -0.19 -15.80
N VAL A 21 -14.68 0.08 -17.09
CA VAL A 21 -14.92 -0.97 -18.10
C VAL A 21 -13.63 -1.54 -18.66
N PHE A 22 -12.58 -0.71 -18.82
CA PHE A 22 -11.34 -1.14 -19.43
C PHE A 22 -10.25 -1.43 -18.40
N LEU A 23 -10.01 -0.51 -17.45
CA LEU A 23 -8.89 -0.60 -16.52
C LEU A 23 -9.12 -1.64 -15.42
N VAL A 24 -10.20 -1.49 -14.65
CA VAL A 24 -10.49 -2.39 -13.51
C VAL A 24 -10.69 -3.83 -13.99
N LYS A 25 -11.32 -3.98 -15.16
CA LYS A 25 -11.55 -5.29 -15.80
C LYS A 25 -10.27 -6.08 -16.10
N GLN A 26 -9.12 -5.42 -16.29
CA GLN A 26 -7.85 -6.16 -16.44
C GLN A 26 -7.52 -6.94 -15.16
N PHE A 27 -7.90 -6.43 -13.99
CA PHE A 27 -7.58 -7.03 -12.69
C PHE A 27 -8.66 -8.01 -12.19
N GLU A 28 -9.80 -8.13 -12.87
CA GLU A 28 -10.86 -9.08 -12.50
C GLU A 28 -10.44 -10.52 -12.85
N VAL A 29 -9.94 -11.23 -11.83
CA VAL A 29 -9.33 -12.57 -11.86
C VAL A 29 -10.26 -13.70 -12.37
N LYS A 30 -11.52 -13.43 -12.75
CA LYS A 30 -12.42 -14.49 -13.23
C LYS A 30 -12.01 -15.11 -14.57
N ASN A 31 -11.07 -14.51 -15.31
CA ASN A 31 -10.50 -15.13 -16.50
C ASN A 31 -8.97 -15.11 -16.37
N HIS A 32 -8.33 -16.29 -16.33
CA HIS A 32 -6.88 -16.49 -16.35
C HIS A 32 -6.17 -15.98 -17.64
N THR A 33 -6.72 -14.96 -18.29
CA THR A 33 -6.35 -14.42 -19.60
C THR A 33 -5.74 -13.03 -19.52
N THR A 34 -5.66 -12.42 -18.35
CA THR A 34 -5.06 -11.08 -18.22
C THR A 34 -3.56 -11.16 -18.48
N ASN A 35 -3.11 -10.46 -19.53
CA ASN A 35 -1.69 -10.31 -19.83
C ASN A 35 -1.04 -9.42 -18.73
N PRO A 36 -0.06 -9.93 -17.95
CA PRO A 36 0.64 -9.16 -16.92
C PRO A 36 1.23 -7.84 -17.42
N GLU A 37 1.68 -7.80 -18.68
CA GLU A 37 2.22 -6.59 -19.32
C GLU A 37 1.17 -5.50 -19.43
N ILE A 38 -0.08 -5.86 -19.75
CA ILE A 38 -1.19 -4.91 -19.86
C ILE A 38 -1.50 -4.31 -18.50
N CYS A 39 -1.59 -5.14 -17.45
CA CYS A 39 -1.77 -4.64 -16.07
C CYS A 39 -0.66 -3.68 -15.66
N GLN A 40 0.58 -4.00 -16.03
CA GLN A 40 1.72 -3.14 -15.73
C GLN A 40 1.63 -1.81 -16.49
N CYS A 41 1.36 -1.82 -17.80
CA CYS A 41 1.18 -0.60 -18.59
C CYS A 41 0.06 0.30 -18.02
N VAL A 42 -1.05 -0.33 -17.61
CA VAL A 42 -2.19 0.35 -17.01
C VAL A 42 -1.81 1.01 -15.67
N LEU A 43 -1.13 0.29 -14.78
CA LEU A 43 -0.64 0.84 -13.51
C LEU A 43 0.37 1.96 -13.72
N GLN A 44 1.28 1.82 -14.68
CA GLN A 44 2.22 2.89 -15.02
C GLN A 44 1.46 4.15 -15.50
N GLY A 45 0.41 3.98 -16.32
CA GLY A 45 -0.47 5.09 -16.70
C GLY A 45 -1.13 5.77 -15.50
N LEU A 46 -1.64 4.99 -14.54
CA LEU A 46 -2.21 5.52 -13.28
C LEU A 46 -1.19 6.27 -12.46
N ILE A 47 0.02 5.73 -12.26
CA ILE A 47 1.11 6.39 -11.53
C ILE A 47 1.39 7.76 -12.14
N GLN A 48 1.50 7.84 -13.46
CA GLN A 48 1.77 9.11 -14.14
C GLN A 48 0.60 10.09 -14.01
N ALA A 49 -0.65 9.60 -14.12
CA ALA A 49 -1.84 10.44 -13.98
C ALA A 49 -1.98 11.02 -12.56
N MET A 50 -1.66 10.22 -11.53
CA MET A 50 -1.74 10.67 -10.14
C MET A 50 -0.64 11.66 -9.74
N LYS A 51 0.50 11.64 -10.42
CA LYS A 51 1.59 12.62 -10.21
C LYS A 51 1.35 13.97 -10.87
N LEU A 52 0.26 14.12 -11.62
CA LEU A 52 -0.02 15.37 -12.30
C LEU A 52 -0.33 16.47 -11.28
N PRO A 53 0.25 17.67 -11.42
CA PRO A 53 -0.04 18.77 -10.52
C PRO A 53 -1.48 19.28 -10.76
N SER A 54 -2.23 19.42 -9.67
CA SER A 54 -3.56 20.04 -9.65
C SER A 54 -4.57 19.45 -10.65
N PRO A 55 -4.84 18.13 -10.60
CA PRO A 55 -5.93 17.55 -11.38
C PRO A 55 -7.27 18.14 -10.95
N ALA A 56 -8.26 18.14 -11.84
CA ALA A 56 -9.62 18.49 -11.45
C ALA A 56 -10.11 17.49 -10.38
N GLN A 57 -10.88 17.97 -9.40
CA GLN A 57 -11.29 17.16 -8.23
C GLN A 57 -12.03 15.87 -8.64
N TYR A 58 -12.88 15.93 -9.67
CA TYR A 58 -13.58 14.74 -10.19
C TYR A 58 -12.59 13.72 -10.76
N CYS A 59 -11.61 14.16 -11.57
CA CYS A 59 -10.56 13.29 -12.10
C CYS A 59 -9.78 12.62 -10.97
N TRP A 60 -9.41 13.38 -9.94
CA TRP A 60 -8.70 12.84 -8.79
C TRP A 60 -9.50 11.76 -8.08
N SER A 61 -10.78 12.02 -7.80
CA SER A 61 -11.65 11.04 -7.15
C SER A 61 -11.78 9.74 -7.96
N ILE A 62 -11.93 9.84 -9.28
CA ILE A 62 -12.00 8.67 -10.17
C ILE A 62 -10.68 7.88 -10.16
N LEU A 63 -9.53 8.57 -10.18
CA LEU A 63 -8.21 7.94 -10.10
C LEU A 63 -8.04 7.19 -8.77
N CYS A 64 -8.37 7.83 -7.64
CA CYS A 64 -8.30 7.19 -6.32
C CYS A 64 -9.20 5.96 -6.23
N GLN A 65 -10.46 6.07 -6.67
CA GLN A 65 -11.41 4.95 -6.69
C GLN A 65 -10.92 3.79 -7.56
N ALA A 66 -10.30 4.07 -8.71
CA ALA A 66 -9.78 3.02 -9.57
C ALA A 66 -8.59 2.29 -8.93
N VAL A 67 -7.67 3.02 -8.30
CA VAL A 67 -6.53 2.40 -7.59
C VAL A 67 -7.01 1.56 -6.42
N GLU A 68 -8.00 2.04 -5.68
CA GLU A 68 -8.64 1.28 -4.60
C GLU A 68 -9.27 -0.01 -5.12
N LYS A 69 -10.11 0.05 -6.17
CA LYS A 69 -10.70 -1.13 -6.81
C LYS A 69 -9.63 -2.12 -7.29
N VAL A 70 -8.55 -1.62 -7.89
CA VAL A 70 -7.42 -2.47 -8.31
C VAL A 70 -6.78 -3.16 -7.10
N PHE A 71 -6.51 -2.43 -6.01
CA PHE A 71 -5.96 -3.01 -4.78
C PHE A 71 -6.89 -4.06 -4.15
N GLU A 72 -8.19 -3.83 -4.15
CA GLU A 72 -9.20 -4.79 -3.69
C GLU A 72 -9.15 -6.09 -4.51
N LEU A 73 -9.02 -5.99 -5.82
CA LEU A 73 -8.95 -7.13 -6.75
C LEU A 73 -7.63 -7.91 -6.70
N LEU A 74 -6.54 -7.30 -6.20
CA LEU A 74 -5.27 -8.01 -6.08
C LEU A 74 -5.37 -9.20 -5.10
N PRO A 75 -4.70 -10.33 -5.38
CA PRO A 75 -4.62 -11.45 -4.44
C PRO A 75 -4.08 -11.01 -3.10
N ASN A 76 -4.61 -11.58 -2.01
CA ASN A 76 -4.06 -11.33 -0.69
C ASN A 76 -2.66 -11.93 -0.56
N GLU A 77 -2.48 -13.16 -1.03
CA GLU A 77 -1.24 -13.93 -0.89
C GLU A 77 -0.11 -13.33 -1.72
N ILE A 78 0.98 -12.94 -1.05
CA ILE A 78 2.14 -12.34 -1.70
C ILE A 78 3.14 -13.42 -2.09
N GLN A 79 3.46 -13.46 -3.38
CA GLN A 79 4.55 -14.28 -3.92
C GLN A 79 5.80 -13.41 -4.06
N ARG A 80 6.92 -13.80 -3.41
CA ARG A 80 8.16 -13.01 -3.39
C ARG A 80 8.74 -12.67 -4.78
N GLY A 81 8.40 -13.45 -5.81
CA GLY A 81 8.83 -13.21 -7.19
C GLY A 81 7.86 -12.36 -8.03
N LYS A 82 6.72 -11.93 -7.48
CA LYS A 82 5.65 -11.19 -8.21
C LYS A 82 5.19 -9.98 -7.41
N LEU A 83 6.11 -9.04 -7.21
CA LEU A 83 5.87 -7.87 -6.35
C LEU A 83 5.57 -6.60 -7.15
N ASP A 84 5.93 -6.55 -8.43
CA ASP A 84 5.89 -5.33 -9.24
C ASP A 84 4.51 -4.67 -9.24
N THR A 85 3.45 -5.47 -9.37
CA THR A 85 2.07 -4.98 -9.33
C THR A 85 1.71 -4.33 -7.99
N TYR A 86 2.12 -4.93 -6.86
CA TYR A 86 1.87 -4.37 -5.53
C TYR A 86 2.71 -3.10 -5.29
N VAL A 87 3.95 -3.09 -5.77
CA VAL A 87 4.84 -1.92 -5.71
C VAL A 87 4.24 -0.76 -6.51
N ASP A 88 3.73 -1.02 -7.70
CA ASP A 88 3.12 0.00 -8.55
C ASP A 88 1.80 0.53 -7.98
N VAL A 89 0.95 -0.34 -7.42
CA VAL A 89 -0.23 0.09 -6.65
C VAL A 89 0.18 0.92 -5.43
N ALA A 90 1.22 0.54 -4.70
CA ALA A 90 1.71 1.33 -3.57
C ALA A 90 2.22 2.71 -4.00
N LYS A 91 2.86 2.84 -5.16
CA LYS A 91 3.23 4.14 -5.73
C LYS A 91 2.00 4.99 -6.04
N CYS A 92 0.94 4.42 -6.61
CA CYS A 92 -0.33 5.14 -6.79
C CYS A 92 -0.89 5.64 -5.45
N ILE A 93 -0.99 4.74 -4.47
CA ILE A 93 -1.51 5.06 -3.12
C ILE A 93 -0.65 6.15 -2.45
N SER A 94 0.66 6.19 -2.69
CA SER A 94 1.54 7.20 -2.10
C SER A 94 1.23 8.64 -2.51
N GLU A 95 0.54 8.85 -3.63
CA GLU A 95 0.12 10.18 -4.08
C GLU A 95 -1.17 10.66 -3.37
N MET A 96 -1.87 9.78 -2.64
CA MET A 96 -3.14 10.09 -1.96
C MET A 96 -2.95 10.81 -0.62
N ALA A 97 -4.02 11.39 -0.09
CA ALA A 97 -4.01 11.97 1.25
C ALA A 97 -3.86 10.88 2.32
N ASP A 98 -3.29 11.23 3.48
CA ASP A 98 -3.03 10.27 4.57
C ASP A 98 -4.29 9.50 5.01
N SER A 99 -5.44 10.17 5.05
CA SER A 99 -6.73 9.55 5.37
C SER A 99 -7.18 8.51 4.35
N GLU A 100 -6.90 8.72 3.06
CA GLU A 100 -7.18 7.76 2.00
C GLU A 100 -6.23 6.57 2.08
N ILE A 101 -4.94 6.82 2.31
CA ILE A 101 -3.93 5.78 2.49
C ILE A 101 -4.32 4.87 3.65
N ASP A 102 -4.59 5.44 4.83
CA ASP A 102 -4.91 4.68 6.03
C ASP A 102 -6.16 3.81 5.87
N ARG A 103 -7.16 4.31 5.14
CA ARG A 103 -8.39 3.58 4.82
C ARG A 103 -8.14 2.43 3.86
N ILE A 104 -7.42 2.67 2.76
CA ILE A 104 -7.19 1.65 1.72
C ILE A 104 -6.27 0.54 2.23
N VAL A 105 -5.19 0.90 2.95
CA VAL A 105 -4.16 -0.05 3.43
C VAL A 105 -4.44 -0.52 4.86
N GLN A 106 -5.69 -0.42 5.30
CA GLN A 106 -6.11 -0.96 6.59
C GLN A 106 -5.98 -2.48 6.57
N ILE A 107 -5.23 -3.01 7.54
CA ILE A 107 -5.00 -4.45 7.69
C ILE A 107 -6.26 -5.06 8.32
N SER A 108 -6.87 -6.02 7.61
CA SER A 108 -8.00 -6.82 8.06
C SER A 108 -7.71 -8.31 7.85
N LYS A 109 -8.61 -9.18 8.31
CA LYS A 109 -8.49 -10.64 8.15
C LYS A 109 -8.34 -11.09 6.69
N ASN A 110 -8.99 -10.39 5.77
CA ASN A 110 -9.14 -10.82 4.39
C ASN A 110 -8.02 -10.30 3.46
N ASN A 111 -7.22 -9.34 3.92
CA ASN A 111 -6.21 -8.66 3.09
C ASN A 111 -4.84 -8.55 3.77
N ILE A 112 -4.60 -9.31 4.85
CA ILE A 112 -3.47 -9.12 5.74
C ILE A 112 -2.11 -9.09 5.03
N GLU A 113 -1.83 -10.01 4.11
CA GLU A 113 -0.51 -10.08 3.45
C GLU A 113 -0.33 -8.89 2.49
N LYS A 114 -1.30 -8.63 1.60
CA LYS A 114 -1.21 -7.50 0.65
C LYS A 114 -1.22 -6.14 1.33
N ALA A 115 -2.06 -5.95 2.35
CA ALA A 115 -2.14 -4.70 3.11
C ALA A 115 -0.87 -4.49 3.93
N THR A 116 -0.34 -5.54 4.56
CA THR A 116 0.96 -5.45 5.25
C THR A 116 2.06 -5.08 4.28
N PHE A 117 2.17 -5.75 3.13
CA PHE A 117 3.18 -5.46 2.13
C PHE A 117 3.15 -3.99 1.69
N VAL A 118 1.98 -3.49 1.27
CA VAL A 118 1.84 -2.10 0.82
C VAL A 118 2.16 -1.12 1.96
N LYS A 119 1.66 -1.38 3.18
CA LYS A 119 1.89 -0.50 4.33
C LYS A 119 3.38 -0.43 4.71
N VAL A 120 4.08 -1.56 4.78
CA VAL A 120 5.52 -1.58 5.10
C VAL A 120 6.37 -1.06 3.96
N TYR A 121 5.91 -1.18 2.71
CA TYR A 121 6.54 -0.50 1.56
C TYR A 121 6.44 1.02 1.71
N LEU A 122 5.24 1.58 1.94
CA LEU A 122 5.04 3.02 2.10
C LEU A 122 5.87 3.60 3.26
N ILE A 123 5.97 2.86 4.37
CA ILE A 123 6.85 3.25 5.49
C ILE A 123 8.32 3.21 5.06
N SER A 124 8.75 2.17 4.34
CA SER A 124 10.14 2.04 3.88
C SER A 124 10.57 3.14 2.92
N GLN A 125 9.62 3.67 2.14
CA GLN A 125 9.86 4.80 1.24
C GLN A 125 9.77 6.16 1.95
N GLY A 126 9.44 6.17 3.25
CA GLY A 126 9.26 7.39 4.04
C GLY A 126 7.95 8.13 3.79
N ARG A 127 7.04 7.60 2.96
CA ARG A 127 5.72 8.20 2.74
C ARG A 127 4.88 8.17 4.00
N LEU A 128 4.98 7.09 4.78
CA LEU A 128 4.41 6.99 6.11
C LEU A 128 5.50 7.07 7.18
N PRO A 129 5.20 7.59 8.39
CA PRO A 129 6.16 7.64 9.48
C PRO A 129 6.70 6.26 9.87
N LEU A 130 8.00 6.17 10.19
CA LEU A 130 8.64 4.92 10.61
C LEU A 130 7.97 4.29 11.83
N MET A 131 7.46 5.13 12.74
CA MET A 131 6.74 4.70 13.95
C MET A 131 5.51 3.84 13.66
N ASN A 132 4.90 3.95 12.47
CA ASN A 132 3.75 3.14 12.09
C ASN A 132 4.08 1.64 11.99
N LEU A 133 5.37 1.26 11.93
CA LEU A 133 5.79 -0.15 11.97
C LEU A 133 5.35 -0.86 13.26
N ASN A 134 5.28 -0.16 14.39
CA ASN A 134 4.88 -0.79 15.66
C ASN A 134 3.42 -1.23 15.61
N ALA A 135 2.53 -0.36 15.09
CA ALA A 135 1.14 -0.73 14.84
C ALA A 135 1.00 -1.90 13.85
N VAL A 136 1.86 -1.96 12.83
CA VAL A 136 1.88 -3.11 11.90
C VAL A 136 2.29 -4.38 12.63
N ILE A 137 3.39 -4.35 13.38
CA ILE A 137 3.89 -5.50 14.16
C ILE A 137 2.82 -6.00 15.13
N ASP A 138 2.17 -5.10 15.87
CA ASP A 138 1.07 -5.42 16.78
C ASP A 138 -0.08 -6.13 16.05
N THR A 139 -0.49 -5.59 14.90
CA THR A 139 -1.61 -6.12 14.13
C THR A 139 -1.31 -7.52 13.58
N VAL A 140 -0.08 -7.77 13.12
CA VAL A 140 0.29 -9.04 12.47
C VAL A 140 0.90 -10.07 13.41
N ALA A 141 1.21 -9.72 14.66
CA ALA A 141 1.84 -10.62 15.64
C ALA A 141 1.04 -11.91 15.88
N GLY A 142 -0.29 -11.82 15.81
CA GLY A 142 -1.22 -12.95 15.97
C GLY A 142 -1.43 -13.80 14.70
N TYR A 143 -0.87 -13.40 13.55
CA TYR A 143 -1.11 -14.11 12.29
C TYR A 143 -0.35 -15.44 12.20
N HIS A 144 -1.00 -16.45 11.63
CA HIS A 144 -0.47 -17.82 11.58
C HIS A 144 0.70 -17.98 10.58
N GLN A 145 0.62 -17.33 9.40
CA GLN A 145 1.63 -17.46 8.34
C GLN A 145 2.74 -16.42 8.53
N LYS A 146 3.58 -16.65 9.54
CA LYS A 146 4.58 -15.69 10.03
C LYS A 146 5.76 -15.49 9.07
N GLU A 147 6.10 -16.47 8.25
CA GLU A 147 7.30 -16.40 7.39
C GLU A 147 7.22 -15.31 6.33
N ASN A 148 6.06 -15.16 5.68
CA ASN A 148 5.84 -14.14 4.66
C ASN A 148 5.89 -12.73 5.27
N ILE A 149 5.14 -12.53 6.35
CA ILE A 149 5.09 -11.26 7.07
C ILE A 149 6.49 -10.88 7.60
N LEU A 150 7.21 -11.82 8.20
CA LEU A 150 8.56 -11.57 8.71
C LEU A 150 9.51 -11.15 7.58
N TRP A 151 9.43 -11.80 6.43
CA TRP A 151 10.21 -11.41 5.27
C TRP A 151 9.88 -9.99 4.79
N MET A 152 8.60 -9.60 4.73
CA MET A 152 8.18 -8.25 4.37
C MET A 152 8.72 -7.19 5.34
N LEU A 153 8.65 -7.48 6.65
CA LEU A 153 9.17 -6.61 7.71
C LEU A 153 10.68 -6.44 7.59
N LEU A 154 11.43 -7.54 7.44
CA LEU A 154 12.89 -7.51 7.25
C LEU A 154 13.29 -6.69 6.02
N HIS A 155 12.57 -6.86 4.91
CA HIS A 155 12.81 -6.11 3.69
C HIS A 155 12.52 -4.61 3.91
N SER A 156 11.41 -4.28 4.56
CA SER A 156 11.09 -2.89 4.94
C SER A 156 12.20 -2.27 5.80
N PHE A 157 12.67 -2.97 6.84
CA PHE A 157 13.76 -2.49 7.70
C PHE A 157 15.07 -2.25 6.94
N TYR A 158 15.37 -3.09 5.95
CA TYR A 158 16.53 -2.88 5.10
C TYR A 158 16.37 -1.61 4.23
N HIS A 159 15.20 -1.41 3.63
CA HIS A 159 14.94 -0.27 2.75
C HIS A 159 14.85 1.06 3.51
N THR A 160 14.33 1.09 4.74
CA THR A 160 14.33 2.31 5.58
C THR A 160 15.73 2.83 5.86
N ARG A 161 16.76 1.97 5.79
CA ARG A 161 18.17 2.38 5.91
C ARG A 161 18.69 3.08 4.65
N ILE A 162 18.21 2.68 3.48
CA ILE A 162 18.76 3.08 2.18
C ILE A 162 18.04 4.32 1.63
N VAL A 163 16.72 4.37 1.80
CA VAL A 163 15.92 5.46 1.28
C VAL A 163 16.19 6.73 2.08
N SER A 164 16.59 7.78 1.38
CA SER A 164 16.83 9.11 1.95
C SER A 164 15.51 9.90 1.98
N HIS A 165 14.83 9.91 3.11
CA HIS A 165 13.62 10.68 3.36
C HIS A 165 13.63 11.24 4.79
N GLU A 166 12.93 12.35 5.05
CA GLU A 166 12.85 12.95 6.39
C GLU A 166 12.27 11.99 7.44
N ASN A 167 11.36 11.11 7.00
CA ASN A 167 10.72 10.08 7.84
C ASN A 167 11.57 8.82 8.05
N THR A 168 12.65 8.63 7.29
CA THR A 168 13.58 7.48 7.40
C THR A 168 15.00 7.89 7.82
N GLY A 169 15.17 9.17 8.20
CA GLY A 169 16.43 9.72 8.69
C GLY A 169 17.00 8.96 9.90
N VAL A 170 18.30 9.15 10.17
CA VAL A 170 19.00 8.45 11.26
C VAL A 170 18.30 8.64 12.61
N LEU A 171 17.88 9.87 12.94
CA LEU A 171 17.16 10.17 14.18
C LEU A 171 15.85 9.37 14.27
N LYS A 172 15.03 9.36 13.21
CA LYS A 172 13.77 8.60 13.18
C LYS A 172 13.99 7.10 13.36
N ARG A 173 15.05 6.55 12.76
CA ARG A 173 15.45 5.15 12.94
C ARG A 173 15.86 4.85 14.38
N THR A 174 16.63 5.73 15.01
CA THR A 174 17.02 5.60 16.41
C THR A 174 15.80 5.66 17.33
N ASP A 175 14.91 6.64 17.14
CA ASP A 175 13.68 6.78 17.92
C ASP A 175 12.81 5.53 17.84
N TRP A 176 12.60 5.03 16.62
CA TRP A 176 11.82 3.80 16.40
C TRP A 176 12.47 2.57 17.04
N LEU A 177 13.79 2.41 16.94
CA LEU A 177 14.50 1.29 17.58
C LEU A 177 14.35 1.31 19.10
N LEU A 178 14.40 2.49 19.72
CA LEU A 178 14.19 2.62 21.17
C LEU A 178 12.76 2.22 21.57
N ASP A 179 11.76 2.62 20.78
CA ASP A 179 10.37 2.24 21.03
C ASP A 179 10.16 0.73 20.86
N LEU A 180 10.73 0.14 19.80
CA LEU A 180 10.69 -1.31 19.56
C LEU A 180 11.37 -2.09 20.70
N MET A 181 12.51 -1.62 21.20
CA MET A 181 13.17 -2.22 22.37
C MET A 181 12.27 -2.15 23.61
N GLY A 182 11.59 -1.02 23.82
CA GLY A 182 10.60 -0.86 24.89
C GLY A 182 9.45 -1.85 24.76
N TYR A 183 8.93 -2.02 23.55
CA TYR A 183 7.88 -2.98 23.23
C TYR A 183 8.28 -4.42 23.54
N ILE A 184 9.44 -4.86 23.03
CA ILE A 184 9.99 -6.21 23.29
C ILE A 184 10.17 -6.46 24.79
N ARG A 185 10.67 -5.45 25.52
CA ARG A 185 10.83 -5.52 26.97
C ARG A 185 9.49 -5.74 27.67
N ASN A 186 8.46 -4.98 27.31
CA ASN A 186 7.13 -5.10 27.93
C ASN A 186 6.49 -6.46 27.66
N LEU A 187 6.70 -7.02 26.46
CA LEU A 187 6.27 -8.38 26.12
C LEU A 187 6.99 -9.45 26.94
N ALA A 188 8.31 -9.35 27.07
CA ALA A 188 9.12 -10.32 27.80
C ALA A 188 8.75 -10.38 29.29
N TYR A 189 8.42 -9.23 29.89
CA TYR A 189 7.98 -9.15 31.29
C TYR A 189 6.47 -9.43 31.48
N LYS A 190 5.75 -9.86 30.43
CA LYS A 190 4.29 -10.11 30.43
C LYS A 190 3.46 -8.91 30.92
N SER A 191 4.02 -7.70 30.88
CA SER A 191 3.31 -6.47 31.25
C SER A 191 2.24 -6.11 30.22
N THR A 192 2.40 -6.62 29.00
CA THR A 192 1.38 -6.57 27.94
C THR A 192 1.02 -8.01 27.55
N PRO A 193 -0.20 -8.51 27.85
CA PRO A 193 -0.63 -9.80 27.34
C PRO A 193 -0.79 -9.73 25.82
N LEU A 194 -0.05 -10.56 25.08
CA LEU A 194 -0.36 -10.83 23.67
C LEU A 194 -1.68 -11.58 23.63
N GLN A 195 -2.78 -10.84 23.50
CA GLN A 195 -4.02 -11.45 23.07
C GLN A 195 -3.82 -11.83 21.60
N ASN A 196 -3.94 -13.12 21.28
CA ASN A 196 -4.22 -13.55 19.91
C ASN A 196 -5.63 -13.04 19.58
N VAL A 197 -5.77 -11.72 19.40
CA VAL A 197 -7.04 -11.12 19.04
C VAL A 197 -7.27 -11.53 17.60
N ASP A 198 -8.33 -12.31 17.40
CA ASP A 198 -8.93 -12.47 16.10
C ASP A 198 -9.16 -11.07 15.52
N LEU A 199 -8.38 -10.70 14.49
CA LEU A 199 -8.51 -9.41 13.81
C LEU A 199 -10.00 -9.11 13.55
N LYS A 200 -10.44 -7.88 13.84
CA LYS A 200 -11.87 -7.55 13.70
C LYS A 200 -12.31 -7.81 12.26
N GLU A 201 -13.46 -8.48 12.10
CA GLU A 201 -14.18 -8.50 10.84
C GLU A 201 -14.60 -7.05 10.52
N VAL A 202 -14.19 -6.56 9.37
CA VAL A 202 -14.74 -5.35 8.74
C VAL A 202 -15.26 -5.78 7.38
#